data_AF-A0A3A5KV38-F1
#
_entry.id   AF-A0A3A5KV38-F1
#
_cell.length_a   1.000
_cell.length_b   1.000
_cell.length_c   1.000
_cell.angle_alpha   90.00
_cell.angle_beta   90.00
_cell.angle_gamma   90.00
#
_symmetry.space_group_name_H-M   'P 1'
#
loop_
_entity.id
_entity.type
_entity.pdbx_description
1 polymer ?
#
loop_
_entity_poly.entity_id
_entity_poly.type
_entity_poly.pdbx_seq_one_letter_code
_entity_poly.pdbx_strand_id
1 'polypeptide(L)'
;MNAKLRKIRETLGQWLKVYRAKRARAKSKATFIGITGSSAKSTTASLLGHILAGYRPTYTQVLALKTLFPGEHFWLPTAAAVATALELGVPPQIVAARAATLQPLANRSQVLVTEGGPHFLVDAAKAPWHSINLALDMMAKATVARKRIVLGQISDYAGSTRKYHYAYKSAREIADQVIYTGDNAHRSKADQADRDSGRFLELRTPKQVSDHIKATAVEGELILLKSSPKLHLERIALAWTHDVKCWVPNCGKREGCEGCGLFEVPFEEHRDYVRKRKRAKRRRRFLRLIGR
;
A
#
# COMPACT_ATOMS: atom_id res chain seq x y z
N MET A 1 -43.89 -16.22 -11.27
CA MET A 1 -43.45 -14.93 -11.85
C MET A 1 -41.91 -14.92 -11.93
N ASN A 2 -41.35 -14.73 -13.13
CA ASN A 2 -39.98 -15.14 -13.47
C ASN A 2 -38.89 -14.30 -12.77
N ALA A 3 -37.95 -14.93 -12.05
CA ALA A 3 -36.86 -14.26 -11.32
C ALA A 3 -36.02 -13.32 -12.20
N LYS A 4 -35.95 -13.62 -13.50
CA LYS A 4 -35.30 -12.80 -14.53
C LYS A 4 -36.00 -11.44 -14.74
N LEU A 5 -37.33 -11.41 -14.73
CA LEU A 5 -38.15 -10.19 -14.86
C LEU A 5 -38.03 -9.29 -13.61
N ARG A 6 -37.92 -9.87 -12.42
CA ARG A 6 -37.66 -9.13 -11.18
C ARG A 6 -36.30 -8.44 -11.23
N LYS A 7 -35.25 -9.17 -11.63
CA LYS A 7 -33.90 -8.63 -11.76
C LYS A 7 -33.82 -7.52 -12.81
N ILE A 8 -34.54 -7.65 -13.93
CA ILE A 8 -34.62 -6.60 -14.96
C ILE A 8 -35.31 -5.34 -14.42
N ARG A 9 -36.44 -5.48 -13.72
CA ARG A 9 -37.15 -4.35 -13.09
C ARG A 9 -36.32 -3.65 -12.02
N GLU A 10 -35.62 -4.40 -11.17
CA GLU A 10 -34.70 -3.84 -10.17
C GLU A 10 -33.56 -3.07 -10.85
N THR A 11 -32.97 -3.64 -11.90
CA THR A 11 -31.89 -2.99 -12.68
C THR A 11 -32.36 -1.70 -13.36
N LEU A 12 -33.54 -1.72 -13.98
CA LEU A 12 -34.16 -0.55 -14.62
C LEU A 12 -34.53 0.53 -13.59
N GLY A 13 -35.10 0.13 -12.45
CA GLY A 13 -35.42 1.04 -11.37
C GLY A 13 -34.18 1.69 -10.77
N GLN A 14 -33.09 0.93 -10.64
CA GLN A 14 -31.81 1.46 -10.20
C GLN A 14 -31.22 2.40 -11.26
N TRP A 15 -31.26 2.05 -12.54
CA TRP A 15 -30.79 2.90 -13.63
C TRP A 15 -31.54 4.25 -13.69
N LEU A 16 -32.87 4.23 -13.54
CA LEU A 16 -33.70 5.44 -13.46
C LEU A 16 -33.37 6.30 -12.23
N LYS A 17 -33.16 5.68 -11.06
CA LYS A 17 -32.72 6.39 -9.84
C LYS A 17 -31.36 7.05 -10.04
N VAL A 18 -30.42 6.35 -10.68
CA VAL A 18 -29.07 6.86 -10.96
C VAL A 18 -29.08 7.98 -12.00
N TYR A 19 -29.87 7.83 -13.07
CA TYR A 19 -30.08 8.86 -14.07
C TYR A 19 -30.69 10.12 -13.45
N ARG A 20 -31.74 9.97 -12.62
CA ARG A 20 -32.36 11.07 -11.87
C ARG A 20 -31.37 11.73 -10.92
N ALA A 21 -30.57 10.95 -10.18
CA ALA A 21 -29.54 11.48 -9.28
C ALA A 21 -28.45 12.26 -10.04
N LYS A 22 -27.97 11.74 -11.18
CA LYS A 22 -26.98 12.41 -12.04
C LYS A 22 -27.53 13.71 -12.62
N ARG A 23 -28.77 13.69 -13.13
CA ARG A 23 -29.45 14.87 -13.69
C ARG A 23 -29.75 15.92 -12.61
N ALA A 24 -30.11 15.48 -11.40
CA ALA A 24 -30.32 16.37 -10.26
C ALA A 24 -28.99 17.01 -9.81
N ARG A 25 -27.91 16.23 -9.68
CA ARG A 25 -26.57 16.75 -9.33
C ARG A 25 -26.00 17.69 -10.38
N ALA A 26 -26.06 17.33 -11.66
CA ALA A 26 -25.59 18.17 -12.76
C ALA A 26 -26.35 19.51 -12.87
N LYS A 27 -27.56 19.60 -12.31
CA LYS A 27 -28.36 20.83 -12.22
C LYS A 27 -28.37 21.44 -10.82
N SER A 28 -27.68 20.82 -9.87
CA SER A 28 -27.66 21.24 -8.47
C SER A 28 -26.67 22.38 -8.30
N LYS A 29 -27.14 23.50 -7.77
CA LYS A 29 -26.29 24.56 -7.20
C LYS A 29 -26.00 24.33 -5.72
N ALA A 30 -26.35 23.15 -5.17
CA ALA A 30 -26.19 22.87 -3.76
C ALA A 30 -24.71 22.69 -3.39
N THR A 31 -24.34 23.19 -2.22
CA THR A 31 -23.02 22.99 -1.64
C THR A 31 -22.95 21.63 -0.96
N PHE A 32 -22.00 20.78 -1.36
CA PHE A 32 -21.77 19.49 -0.73
C PHE A 32 -20.67 19.61 0.33
N ILE A 33 -20.94 19.12 1.54
CA ILE A 33 -20.00 19.11 2.66
C ILE A 33 -19.70 17.64 2.99
N GLY A 34 -18.47 17.20 2.71
CA GLY A 34 -18.01 15.85 3.04
C GLY A 34 -17.49 15.79 4.48
N ILE A 35 -18.11 14.98 5.33
CA ILE A 35 -17.66 14.75 6.71
C ILE A 35 -16.96 13.39 6.78
N THR A 36 -15.71 13.40 7.28
CA THR A 36 -14.87 12.21 7.33
C THR A 36 -13.90 12.23 8.52
N GLY A 37 -13.41 11.07 8.95
CA GLY A 37 -12.52 10.89 10.10
C GLY A 37 -12.51 9.44 10.62
N SER A 38 -11.73 9.13 11.66
CA SER A 38 -11.81 7.84 12.37
C SER A 38 -12.86 7.87 13.51
N SER A 39 -13.09 9.04 14.11
CA SER A 39 -14.02 9.25 15.24
C SER A 39 -15.03 10.37 14.96
N ALA A 40 -16.15 10.38 15.71
CA ALA A 40 -17.20 11.41 15.72
C ALA A 40 -17.97 11.72 14.41
N LYS A 41 -17.60 11.12 13.26
CA LYS A 41 -18.24 11.34 11.95
C LYS A 41 -19.77 11.35 11.96
N SER A 42 -20.41 10.31 12.51
CA SER A 42 -21.87 10.16 12.54
C SER A 42 -22.50 11.24 13.40
N THR A 43 -21.88 11.57 14.54
CA THR A 43 -22.30 12.66 15.42
C THR A 43 -22.17 14.00 14.70
N THR A 44 -21.03 14.31 14.07
CA THR A 44 -20.81 15.55 13.32
C THR A 44 -21.79 15.66 12.14
N ALA A 45 -22.03 14.58 11.40
CA ALA A 45 -22.99 14.57 10.29
C ALA A 45 -24.42 14.79 10.76
N SER A 46 -24.81 14.21 11.90
CA SER A 46 -26.13 14.40 12.48
C SER A 46 -26.31 15.82 13.02
N LEU A 47 -25.30 16.35 13.74
CA LEU A 47 -25.31 17.70 14.27
C LEU A 47 -25.35 18.76 13.17
N LEU A 48 -24.51 18.61 12.14
CA LEU A 48 -24.51 19.51 10.99
C LEU A 48 -25.84 19.43 10.24
N GLY A 49 -26.37 18.21 10.04
CA GLY A 49 -27.68 18.01 9.45
C GLY A 49 -28.78 18.75 10.20
N HIS A 50 -28.79 18.66 11.53
CA HIS A 50 -29.75 19.34 12.40
C HIS A 50 -29.64 20.87 12.30
N ILE A 51 -28.41 21.41 12.38
CA ILE A 51 -28.15 22.86 12.29
C ILE A 51 -28.58 23.39 10.91
N LEU A 52 -28.17 22.73 9.82
CA LEU A 52 -28.46 23.18 8.46
C LEU A 52 -29.94 23.02 8.08
N ALA A 53 -30.64 22.03 8.63
CA ALA A 53 -32.07 21.85 8.41
C ALA A 53 -32.89 23.05 8.89
N GLY A 54 -32.40 23.80 9.89
CA GLY A 54 -33.02 25.06 10.34
C GLY A 54 -32.92 26.20 9.32
N TYR A 55 -32.01 26.12 8.34
CA TYR A 55 -31.81 27.14 7.31
C TYR A 55 -32.38 26.73 5.95
N ARG A 56 -32.14 25.48 5.51
CA ARG A 56 -32.62 24.94 4.23
C ARG A 56 -32.85 23.42 4.28
N PRO A 57 -33.68 22.86 3.36
CA PRO A 57 -33.83 21.42 3.22
C PRO A 57 -32.48 20.72 3.11
N THR A 58 -32.16 19.91 4.12
CA THR A 58 -30.87 19.24 4.27
C THR A 58 -31.10 17.74 4.38
N TYR A 59 -30.33 16.97 3.62
CA TYR A 59 -30.38 15.51 3.64
C TYR A 59 -29.04 14.97 4.11
N THR A 60 -29.03 14.24 5.22
CA THR A 60 -27.83 13.56 5.73
C THR A 60 -27.76 12.15 5.14
N GLN A 61 -26.55 11.75 4.73
CA GLN A 61 -26.27 10.39 4.30
C GLN A 61 -25.03 9.89 5.02
N VAL A 62 -25.15 8.70 5.63
CA VAL A 62 -24.02 7.99 6.22
C VAL A 62 -23.73 6.77 5.35
N LEU A 63 -22.48 6.65 4.90
CA LEU A 63 -22.00 5.50 4.14
C LEU A 63 -20.91 4.79 4.94
N ALA A 64 -21.23 3.59 5.43
CA ALA A 64 -20.22 2.71 6.02
C ALA A 64 -19.37 2.08 4.92
N LEU A 65 -18.06 2.19 5.05
CA LEU A 65 -17.09 1.67 4.08
C LEU A 65 -16.21 0.63 4.74
N LYS A 66 -15.95 -0.45 4.02
CA LYS A 66 -14.85 -1.37 4.31
C LYS A 66 -13.76 -1.12 3.27
N THR A 67 -12.50 -1.20 3.69
CA THR A 67 -11.34 -1.09 2.80
C THR A 67 -10.31 -2.16 3.16
N LEU A 68 -9.42 -2.46 2.22
CA LEU A 68 -8.30 -3.39 2.44
C LEU A 68 -7.00 -2.65 2.79
N PHE A 69 -7.06 -1.35 3.04
CA PHE A 69 -5.90 -0.56 3.45
C PHE A 69 -5.55 -0.87 4.91
N PRO A 70 -4.31 -1.27 5.23
CA PRO A 70 -3.94 -1.76 6.57
C PRO A 70 -3.71 -0.65 7.60
N GLY A 71 -3.78 0.63 7.20
CA GLY A 71 -3.44 1.76 8.07
C GLY A 71 -4.53 2.81 8.15
N GLU A 72 -4.73 3.35 9.35
CA GLU A 72 -5.73 4.39 9.58
C GLU A 72 -5.49 5.63 8.73
N HIS A 73 -4.25 6.03 8.51
CA HIS A 73 -3.92 7.22 7.70
C HIS A 73 -4.48 7.18 6.26
N PHE A 74 -4.90 6.01 5.76
CA PHE A 74 -5.62 5.89 4.49
C PHE A 74 -7.09 6.35 4.55
N TRP A 75 -7.64 6.65 5.72
CA TRP A 75 -9.03 7.14 5.86
C TRP A 75 -9.25 8.43 5.05
N LEU A 76 -8.28 9.36 5.07
CA LEU A 76 -8.39 10.64 4.39
C LEU A 76 -8.40 10.49 2.85
N PRO A 77 -7.42 9.83 2.20
CA PRO A 77 -7.47 9.62 0.75
C PRO A 77 -8.65 8.75 0.33
N THR A 78 -9.07 7.78 1.16
CA THR A 78 -10.28 6.97 0.90
C THR A 78 -11.52 7.86 0.86
N ALA A 79 -11.70 8.70 1.87
CA ALA A 79 -12.87 9.56 1.97
C ALA A 79 -12.92 10.62 0.87
N ALA A 80 -11.77 11.20 0.51
CA ALA A 80 -11.67 12.11 -0.62
C ALA A 80 -12.12 11.43 -1.92
N ALA A 81 -11.60 10.24 -2.22
CA ALA A 81 -11.98 9.48 -3.41
C ALA A 81 -13.48 9.11 -3.43
N VAL A 82 -14.03 8.70 -2.28
CA VAL A 82 -15.46 8.38 -2.14
C VAL A 82 -16.33 9.61 -2.34
N ALA A 83 -16.01 10.74 -1.69
CA ALA A 83 -16.75 11.98 -1.85
C ALA A 83 -16.76 12.44 -3.32
N THR A 84 -15.60 12.39 -3.99
CA THR A 84 -15.50 12.70 -5.43
C THR A 84 -16.35 11.75 -6.29
N ALA A 85 -16.32 10.44 -6.04
CA ALA A 85 -17.12 9.49 -6.80
C ALA A 85 -18.63 9.72 -6.64
N LEU A 86 -19.08 10.02 -5.41
CA LEU A 86 -20.47 10.35 -5.12
C LEU A 86 -20.90 11.63 -5.84
N GLU A 87 -20.03 12.65 -5.87
CA GLU A 87 -20.28 13.92 -6.56
C GLU A 87 -20.40 13.74 -8.07
N LEU A 88 -19.54 12.92 -8.67
CA LEU A 88 -19.62 12.52 -10.08
C LEU A 88 -20.83 11.63 -10.42
N GLY A 89 -21.70 11.38 -9.44
CA GLY A 89 -22.96 10.67 -9.63
C GLY A 89 -22.82 9.15 -9.65
N VAL A 90 -21.72 8.61 -9.11
CA VAL A 90 -21.59 7.16 -8.91
C VAL A 90 -22.54 6.72 -7.78
N PRO A 91 -23.32 5.64 -7.95
CA PRO A 91 -24.24 5.17 -6.93
C PRO A 91 -23.49 4.72 -5.66
N PRO A 92 -23.96 5.07 -4.44
CA PRO A 92 -23.28 4.73 -3.19
C PRO A 92 -22.95 3.24 -3.02
N GLN A 93 -23.82 2.36 -3.50
CA GLN A 93 -23.62 0.91 -3.43
C GLN A 93 -22.43 0.46 -4.29
N ILE A 94 -22.25 1.08 -5.47
CA ILE A 94 -21.10 0.83 -6.34
C ILE A 94 -19.83 1.37 -5.68
N VAL A 95 -19.89 2.57 -5.09
CA VAL A 95 -18.74 3.16 -4.39
C VAL A 95 -18.28 2.27 -3.24
N ALA A 96 -19.20 1.84 -2.37
CA ALA A 96 -18.89 0.96 -1.25
C ALA A 96 -18.34 -0.41 -1.71
N ALA A 97 -18.96 -1.02 -2.73
CA ALA A 97 -18.49 -2.30 -3.27
C ALA A 97 -17.08 -2.20 -3.87
N ARG A 98 -16.77 -1.12 -4.59
CA ARG A 98 -15.44 -0.91 -5.19
C ARG A 98 -14.38 -0.55 -4.17
N ALA A 99 -14.72 0.24 -3.15
CA ALA A 99 -13.82 0.56 -2.04
C ALA A 99 -13.42 -0.71 -1.25
N ALA A 100 -14.36 -1.64 -1.07
CA ALA A 100 -14.13 -2.89 -0.33
C ALA A 100 -13.16 -3.87 -1.05
N THR A 101 -12.91 -3.70 -2.35
CA THR A 101 -12.07 -4.61 -3.14
C THR A 101 -10.76 -3.98 -3.60
N LEU A 102 -10.55 -2.69 -3.35
CA LEU A 102 -9.34 -2.00 -3.80
C LEU A 102 -8.16 -2.45 -2.95
N GLN A 103 -7.20 -3.11 -3.60
CA GLN A 103 -5.93 -3.48 -2.99
C GLN A 103 -5.01 -2.26 -2.89
N PRO A 104 -4.16 -2.18 -1.85
CA PRO A 104 -3.06 -1.22 -1.83
C PRO A 104 -2.16 -1.38 -3.06
N LEU A 105 -1.61 -0.26 -3.53
CA LEU A 105 -0.69 -0.28 -4.66
C LEU A 105 0.59 -1.01 -4.29
N ALA A 106 1.22 -1.67 -5.28
CA ALA A 106 2.52 -2.30 -5.09
C ALA A 106 3.51 -1.34 -4.42
N ASN A 107 4.25 -1.85 -3.43
CA ASN A 107 5.22 -1.10 -2.62
C ASN A 107 4.64 0.07 -1.79
N ARG A 108 3.31 0.20 -1.64
CA ARG A 108 2.67 1.25 -0.83
C ARG A 108 1.72 0.63 0.20
N SER A 109 2.30 0.16 1.31
CA SER A 109 1.56 -0.57 2.36
C SER A 109 0.81 -1.78 1.79
N GLN A 110 1.45 -2.47 0.84
CA GLN A 110 0.92 -3.70 0.24
C GLN A 110 1.06 -4.83 1.25
N VAL A 111 -0.02 -5.59 1.46
CA VAL A 111 0.02 -6.79 2.30
C VAL A 111 0.23 -8.00 1.39
N LEU A 112 1.29 -8.76 1.61
CA LEU A 112 1.54 -10.03 0.95
C LEU A 112 1.47 -11.14 1.99
N VAL A 113 0.51 -12.04 1.83
CA VAL A 113 0.38 -13.27 2.62
C VAL A 113 1.10 -14.38 1.89
N THR A 114 1.98 -15.11 2.58
CA THR A 114 2.68 -16.27 2.02
C THR A 114 2.15 -17.54 2.68
N GLU A 115 1.99 -18.60 1.90
CA GLU A 115 1.49 -19.88 2.40
C GLU A 115 2.58 -20.57 3.23
N GLY A 116 2.25 -20.95 4.48
CA GLY A 116 3.20 -21.58 5.41
C GLY A 116 4.39 -20.70 5.81
N GLY A 117 4.31 -19.38 5.61
CA GLY A 117 5.41 -18.44 5.82
C GLY A 117 4.98 -17.15 6.53
N PRO A 118 5.85 -16.12 6.55
CA PRO A 118 5.53 -14.83 7.12
C PRO A 118 4.57 -14.03 6.24
N HIS A 119 3.89 -13.06 6.83
CA HIS A 119 3.18 -12.01 6.12
C HIS A 119 4.07 -10.79 5.97
N PHE A 120 4.01 -10.12 4.83
CA PHE A 120 4.76 -8.89 4.58
C PHE A 120 3.85 -7.69 4.50
N LEU A 121 4.25 -6.60 5.16
CA LEU A 121 3.78 -5.25 4.88
C LEU A 121 4.85 -4.52 4.06
N VAL A 122 4.65 -4.45 2.75
CA VAL A 122 5.61 -3.89 1.79
C VAL A 122 5.35 -2.41 1.56
N ASP A 123 6.24 -1.55 2.04
CA ASP A 123 6.17 -0.10 1.91
C ASP A 123 7.53 0.50 1.48
N ALA A 124 7.99 0.04 0.31
CA ALA A 124 9.29 0.33 -0.28
C ALA A 124 9.28 1.40 -1.40
N ALA A 125 8.14 2.07 -1.64
CA ALA A 125 8.05 3.07 -2.72
C ALA A 125 8.83 4.36 -2.42
N LYS A 126 8.82 4.82 -1.16
CA LYS A 126 9.53 5.98 -0.62
C LYS A 126 9.63 5.82 0.90
N ALA A 127 10.53 6.54 1.58
CA ALA A 127 10.55 6.55 3.04
C ALA A 127 10.84 7.95 3.61
N PRO A 128 10.00 8.97 3.33
CA PRO A 128 10.11 10.25 4.02
C PRO A 128 9.95 10.04 5.52
N TRP A 129 10.67 10.82 6.31
CA TRP A 129 10.69 10.72 7.77
C TRP A 129 9.29 10.55 8.39
N HIS A 130 8.33 11.39 8.01
CA HIS A 130 6.97 11.34 8.55
C HIS A 130 6.22 10.03 8.25
N SER A 131 6.53 9.36 7.13
CA SER A 131 5.89 8.09 6.76
C SER A 131 6.42 6.89 7.54
N ILE A 132 7.62 6.98 8.12
CA ILE A 132 8.15 5.90 8.96
C ILE A 132 7.19 5.66 10.12
N ASN A 133 6.77 6.72 10.81
CA ASN A 133 5.86 6.63 11.94
C ASN A 133 4.49 6.07 11.55
N LEU A 134 3.99 6.38 10.34
CA LEU A 134 2.75 5.81 9.85
C LEU A 134 2.85 4.28 9.64
N ALA A 135 4.01 3.80 9.16
CA ALA A 135 4.25 2.37 9.00
C ALA A 135 4.45 1.65 10.34
N LEU A 136 5.11 2.32 11.29
CA LEU A 136 5.26 1.82 12.65
C LEU A 136 3.91 1.74 13.37
N ASP A 137 3.02 2.73 13.21
CA ASP A 137 1.66 2.70 13.78
C ASP A 137 0.86 1.49 13.26
N MET A 138 0.96 1.18 11.95
CA MET A 138 0.35 -0.02 11.38
C MET A 138 0.88 -1.30 12.04
N MET A 139 2.20 -1.40 12.25
CA MET A 139 2.82 -2.55 12.92
C MET A 139 2.40 -2.65 14.40
N ALA A 140 2.33 -1.53 15.11
CA ALA A 140 1.91 -1.50 16.51
C ALA A 140 0.48 -2.01 16.67
N LYS A 141 -0.45 -1.57 15.82
CA LYS A 141 -1.87 -1.94 15.85
C LYS A 141 -2.18 -3.33 15.30
N ALA A 142 -1.25 -3.96 14.57
CA ALA A 142 -1.43 -5.33 14.10
C ALA A 142 -1.56 -6.29 15.29
N THR A 143 -2.54 -7.19 15.24
CA THR A 143 -2.84 -8.15 16.31
C THR A 143 -2.02 -9.45 16.22
N VAL A 144 -1.05 -9.51 15.31
CA VAL A 144 -0.15 -10.65 15.18
C VAL A 144 0.82 -10.71 16.37
N ALA A 145 1.16 -11.92 16.81
CA ALA A 145 2.02 -12.11 17.97
C ALA A 145 3.48 -11.71 17.70
N ARG A 146 4.02 -12.12 16.53
CA ARG A 146 5.42 -11.92 16.17
C ARG A 146 5.56 -10.85 15.10
N LYS A 147 6.43 -9.87 15.35
CA LYS A 147 6.63 -8.70 14.48
C LYS A 147 8.11 -8.47 14.23
N ARG A 148 8.44 -8.25 12.96
CA ARG A 148 9.78 -7.89 12.51
C ARG A 148 9.73 -6.63 11.65
N ILE A 149 10.73 -5.77 11.79
CA ILE A 149 10.78 -4.51 11.04
C ILE A 149 12.12 -4.42 10.31
N VAL A 150 12.06 -4.28 8.99
CA VAL A 150 13.22 -4.02 8.13
C VAL A 150 13.18 -2.57 7.67
N LEU A 151 14.16 -1.77 8.09
CA LEU A 151 14.32 -0.39 7.65
C LEU A 151 15.52 -0.25 6.74
N GLY A 152 15.27 0.28 5.53
CA GLY A 152 16.31 0.67 4.59
C GLY A 152 16.66 2.15 4.68
N GLN A 153 16.91 2.76 3.51
CA GLN A 153 17.25 4.17 3.44
C GLN A 153 16.01 5.05 3.66
N ILE A 154 16.08 5.95 4.65
CA ILE A 154 15.13 7.05 4.84
C ILE A 154 15.38 8.12 3.75
N SER A 155 14.33 8.75 3.22
CA SER A 155 14.40 9.81 2.19
C SER A 155 13.91 11.17 2.70
N ASP A 156 14.09 12.21 1.88
CA ASP A 156 13.53 13.55 2.08
C ASP A 156 13.99 14.26 3.37
N TYR A 157 15.31 14.22 3.62
CA TYR A 157 15.95 15.00 4.68
C TYR A 157 17.45 15.21 4.43
N ALA A 158 18.02 16.28 4.99
CA ALA A 158 19.42 16.68 4.80
C ALA A 158 20.46 15.83 5.60
N GLY A 159 20.21 14.53 5.80
CA GLY A 159 21.21 13.62 6.36
C GLY A 159 21.33 13.54 7.89
N SER A 160 20.40 14.15 8.66
CA SER A 160 20.31 14.01 10.13
C SER A 160 20.41 12.56 10.63
N THR A 161 21.48 12.26 11.38
CA THR A 161 21.73 10.95 12.01
C THR A 161 20.68 10.58 13.04
N ARG A 162 20.08 11.58 13.72
CA ARG A 162 19.07 11.38 14.77
C ARG A 162 17.84 10.62 14.27
N LYS A 163 17.47 10.76 12.99
CA LYS A 163 16.28 10.10 12.42
C LYS A 163 16.40 8.57 12.44
N TYR A 164 17.56 8.02 12.11
CA TYR A 164 17.77 6.57 12.19
C TYR A 164 17.73 6.05 13.62
N HIS A 165 18.26 6.83 14.57
CA HIS A 165 18.17 6.49 15.99
C HIS A 165 16.72 6.53 16.51
N TYR A 166 15.96 7.58 16.20
CA TYR A 166 14.55 7.66 16.60
C TYR A 166 13.68 6.59 15.95
N ALA A 167 13.94 6.27 14.67
CA ALA A 167 13.28 5.16 13.99
C ALA A 167 13.58 3.83 14.69
N TYR A 168 14.83 3.61 15.13
CA TYR A 168 15.22 2.40 15.84
C TYR A 168 14.49 2.31 17.18
N LYS A 169 14.55 3.37 17.99
CA LYS A 169 13.87 3.43 19.29
C LYS A 169 12.39 3.12 19.15
N SER A 170 11.71 3.71 18.16
CA SER A 170 10.28 3.49 17.94
C SER A 170 9.98 2.06 17.44
N ALA A 171 10.77 1.54 16.51
CA ALA A 171 10.60 0.18 15.99
C ALA A 171 10.89 -0.89 17.04
N ARG A 172 11.87 -0.63 17.93
CA ARG A 172 12.27 -1.52 19.02
C ARG A 172 11.13 -1.81 19.99
N GLU A 173 10.34 -0.80 20.35
CA GLU A 173 9.18 -0.98 21.23
C GLU A 173 8.07 -1.85 20.62
N ILE A 174 8.07 -2.01 19.29
CA ILE A 174 6.98 -2.67 18.55
C ILE A 174 7.36 -4.09 18.13
N ALA A 175 8.63 -4.32 17.79
CA ALA A 175 9.08 -5.52 17.11
C ALA A 175 10.01 -6.39 17.97
N ASP A 176 9.92 -7.69 17.74
CA ASP A 176 10.80 -8.71 18.30
C ASP A 176 12.20 -8.65 17.69
N GLN A 177 12.33 -8.12 16.46
CA GLN A 177 13.60 -7.88 15.80
C GLN A 177 13.50 -6.68 14.84
N VAL A 178 14.53 -5.83 14.85
CA VAL A 178 14.70 -4.72 13.92
C VAL A 178 15.96 -4.94 13.08
N ILE A 179 15.81 -4.93 11.76
CA ILE A 179 16.91 -5.10 10.82
C ILE A 179 17.10 -3.80 10.05
N TYR A 180 18.31 -3.25 10.09
CA TYR A 180 18.67 -2.12 9.23
C TYR A 180 19.49 -2.60 8.03
N THR A 181 19.25 -2.00 6.88
CA THR A 181 20.00 -2.32 5.65
C THR A 181 20.37 -1.11 4.80
N GLY A 182 21.50 -1.24 4.10
CA GLY A 182 22.06 -0.21 3.23
C GLY A 182 23.01 0.75 3.96
N ASP A 183 23.53 1.75 3.24
CA ASP A 183 24.68 2.55 3.67
C ASP A 183 24.52 3.27 5.02
N ASN A 184 23.29 3.54 5.44
CA ASN A 184 23.00 4.26 6.68
C ASN A 184 22.62 3.34 7.87
N ALA A 185 22.75 2.01 7.72
CA ALA A 185 22.33 1.07 8.74
C ALA A 185 23.04 1.26 10.09
N HIS A 186 24.33 1.59 10.06
CA HIS A 186 25.16 1.93 11.23
C HIS A 186 24.63 3.10 12.08
N ARG A 187 23.70 3.91 11.55
CA ARG A 187 23.16 5.10 12.22
C ARG A 187 22.02 4.80 13.19
N SER A 188 21.63 3.54 13.38
CA SER A 188 20.59 3.14 14.35
C SER A 188 20.92 3.55 15.78
N LYS A 189 22.21 3.60 16.13
CA LYS A 189 22.68 3.76 17.52
C LYS A 189 21.99 2.75 18.47
N ALA A 190 21.68 1.55 17.97
CA ALA A 190 21.24 0.43 18.80
C ALA A 190 22.34 0.07 19.79
N ASP A 191 21.96 -0.20 21.03
CA ASP A 191 22.89 -0.59 22.10
C ASP A 191 23.51 -1.96 21.84
N GLN A 192 24.55 -2.27 22.62
CA GLN A 192 25.30 -3.51 22.44
C GLN A 192 24.50 -4.74 22.86
N ALA A 193 23.65 -4.64 23.88
CA ALA A 193 22.82 -5.75 24.33
C ALA A 193 21.82 -6.21 23.25
N ASP A 194 21.27 -5.26 22.50
CA ASP A 194 20.37 -5.54 21.39
C ASP A 194 21.07 -6.15 20.19
N ARG A 195 22.34 -5.79 19.98
CA ARG A 195 23.19 -6.41 18.96
C ARG A 195 23.56 -7.84 19.35
N ASP A 196 24.00 -8.04 20.59
CA ASP A 196 24.45 -9.33 21.11
C ASP A 196 23.31 -10.35 21.19
N SER A 197 22.11 -9.90 21.59
CA SER A 197 20.91 -10.73 21.61
C SER A 197 20.30 -11.02 20.23
N GLY A 198 20.79 -10.35 19.17
CA GLY A 198 20.23 -10.46 17.82
C GLY A 198 18.89 -9.75 17.62
N ARG A 199 18.42 -8.96 18.60
CA ARG A 199 17.20 -8.16 18.45
C ARG A 199 17.38 -6.98 17.51
N PHE A 200 18.61 -6.49 17.36
CA PHE A 200 18.99 -5.59 16.27
C PHE A 200 20.04 -6.24 15.36
N LEU A 201 19.78 -6.21 14.05
CA LEU A 201 20.74 -6.64 13.04
C LEU A 201 21.05 -5.52 12.05
N GLU A 202 22.32 -5.40 11.71
CA GLU A 202 22.82 -4.53 10.66
C GLU A 202 23.33 -5.40 9.51
N LEU A 203 22.60 -5.41 8.40
CA LEU A 203 22.95 -6.17 7.20
C LEU A 203 23.23 -5.21 6.05
N ARG A 204 24.23 -5.49 5.21
CA ARG A 204 24.68 -4.55 4.18
C ARG A 204 23.72 -4.50 3.00
N THR A 205 23.19 -5.64 2.58
CA THR A 205 22.42 -5.76 1.32
C THR A 205 21.03 -6.36 1.51
N PRO A 206 20.06 -6.02 0.62
CA PRO A 206 18.74 -6.66 0.61
C PRO A 206 18.79 -8.19 0.50
N LYS A 207 19.81 -8.76 -0.17
CA LYS A 207 20.00 -10.21 -0.27
C LYS A 207 20.32 -10.83 1.08
N GLN A 208 21.23 -10.23 1.84
CA GLN A 208 21.56 -10.70 3.19
C GLN A 208 20.32 -10.66 4.10
N VAL A 209 19.50 -9.60 4.01
CA VAL A 209 18.23 -9.53 4.74
C VAL A 209 17.27 -10.63 4.29
N SER A 210 17.15 -10.87 2.98
CA SER A 210 16.32 -11.94 2.44
C SER A 210 16.74 -13.32 2.93
N ASP A 211 18.04 -13.60 2.92
CA ASP A 211 18.60 -14.89 3.37
C ASP A 211 18.37 -15.10 4.85
N HIS A 212 18.62 -14.06 5.66
CA HIS A 212 18.33 -14.08 7.09
C HIS A 212 16.86 -14.34 7.37
N ILE A 213 15.95 -13.65 6.69
CA ILE A 213 14.50 -13.86 6.85
C ILE A 213 14.09 -15.25 6.38
N LYS A 214 14.61 -15.76 5.27
CA LYS A 214 14.34 -17.14 4.81
C LYS A 214 14.77 -18.19 5.83
N ALA A 215 15.87 -17.96 6.53
CA ALA A 215 16.39 -18.89 7.53
C ALA A 215 15.69 -18.81 8.88
N THR A 216 15.06 -17.67 9.22
CA THR A 216 14.60 -17.39 10.60
C THR A 216 13.15 -16.97 10.71
N ALA A 217 12.43 -16.84 9.59
CA ALA A 217 11.03 -16.49 9.63
C ALA A 217 10.19 -17.66 10.14
N VAL A 218 9.14 -17.32 10.89
CA VAL A 218 8.16 -18.28 11.38
C VAL A 218 6.81 -18.03 10.69
N GLU A 219 6.00 -19.07 10.60
CA GLU A 219 4.65 -18.95 10.01
C GLU A 219 3.83 -17.88 10.74
N GLY A 220 3.18 -17.01 9.96
CA GLY A 220 2.26 -16.01 10.47
C GLY A 220 2.89 -14.78 11.15
N GLU A 221 4.23 -14.68 11.27
CA GLU A 221 4.84 -13.42 11.73
C GLU A 221 4.61 -12.30 10.71
N LEU A 222 4.49 -11.05 11.17
CA LEU A 222 4.37 -9.89 10.30
C LEU A 222 5.72 -9.19 10.14
N ILE A 223 6.14 -8.99 8.90
CA ILE A 223 7.40 -8.35 8.55
C ILE A 223 7.13 -7.05 7.77
N LEU A 224 7.49 -5.91 8.34
CA LEU A 224 7.49 -4.62 7.62
C LEU A 224 8.74 -4.45 6.78
N LEU A 225 8.59 -4.09 5.51
CA LEU A 225 9.68 -3.70 4.62
C LEU A 225 9.53 -2.21 4.26
N LYS A 226 10.34 -1.33 4.87
CA LYS A 226 10.23 0.12 4.69
C LYS A 226 11.54 0.72 4.18
N SER A 227 11.52 1.32 3.00
CA SER A 227 12.70 2.01 2.45
C SER A 227 12.33 3.00 1.34
N SER A 228 13.27 3.90 1.02
CA SER A 228 13.33 4.52 -0.30
C SER A 228 13.51 3.46 -1.40
N PRO A 229 13.19 3.78 -2.67
CA PRO A 229 13.11 2.76 -3.72
C PRO A 229 14.48 2.20 -4.13
N LYS A 230 15.61 2.83 -3.77
CA LYS A 230 16.95 2.43 -4.24
C LYS A 230 17.33 0.99 -3.90
N LEU A 231 16.96 0.53 -2.71
CA LEU A 231 17.31 -0.80 -2.23
C LEU A 231 16.36 -1.89 -2.74
N HIS A 232 15.18 -1.52 -3.24
CA HIS A 232 14.13 -2.45 -3.64
C HIS A 232 13.85 -3.56 -2.62
N LEU A 233 13.54 -3.17 -1.37
CA LEU A 233 13.28 -4.15 -0.31
C LEU A 233 12.11 -5.08 -0.64
N GLU A 234 11.22 -4.71 -1.57
CA GLU A 234 10.14 -5.60 -2.02
C GLU A 234 10.64 -6.95 -2.56
N ARG A 235 11.90 -7.04 -3.00
CA ARG A 235 12.51 -8.31 -3.42
C ARG A 235 12.54 -9.36 -2.32
N ILE A 236 12.66 -8.93 -1.06
CA ILE A 236 12.61 -9.82 0.10
C ILE A 236 11.27 -10.54 0.15
N ALA A 237 10.16 -9.81 -0.04
CA ALA A 237 8.83 -10.39 -0.10
C ALA A 237 8.62 -11.23 -1.38
N LEU A 238 9.06 -10.71 -2.54
CA LEU A 238 8.96 -11.44 -3.82
C LEU A 238 9.71 -12.79 -3.80
N ALA A 239 10.80 -12.91 -3.06
CA ALA A 239 11.55 -14.17 -2.93
C ALA A 239 10.76 -15.30 -2.21
N TRP A 240 9.57 -15.02 -1.71
CA TRP A 240 8.64 -16.03 -1.18
C TRP A 240 7.64 -16.55 -2.21
N THR A 241 7.42 -15.84 -3.31
CA THR A 241 6.52 -16.26 -4.38
C THR A 241 7.23 -16.46 -5.73
N HIS A 242 8.50 -16.08 -5.82
CA HIS A 242 9.31 -16.11 -7.04
C HIS A 242 10.77 -16.49 -6.78
N ASP A 243 11.43 -17.01 -7.81
CA ASP A 243 12.88 -17.22 -7.86
C ASP A 243 13.59 -15.90 -8.23
N VAL A 244 13.74 -15.01 -7.24
CA VAL A 244 14.40 -13.72 -7.42
C VAL A 244 15.92 -13.93 -7.62
N LYS A 245 16.44 -13.47 -8.76
CA LYS A 245 17.88 -13.52 -9.14
C LYS A 245 18.55 -12.15 -9.20
N CYS A 246 17.77 -11.08 -9.41
CA CYS A 246 18.32 -9.74 -9.40
C CYS A 246 18.43 -9.22 -7.96
N TRP A 247 19.64 -9.26 -7.41
CA TRP A 247 19.94 -8.78 -6.06
C TRP A 247 20.87 -7.57 -6.05
N VAL A 248 20.85 -6.77 -7.11
CA VAL A 248 21.68 -5.55 -7.19
C VAL A 248 21.44 -4.67 -5.95
N PRO A 249 22.48 -4.35 -5.16
CA PRO A 249 22.31 -3.67 -3.86
C PRO A 249 21.69 -2.28 -3.98
N ASN A 250 21.92 -1.60 -5.11
CA ASN A 250 21.40 -0.27 -5.40
C ASN A 250 20.96 -0.23 -6.87
N CYS A 251 19.66 -0.10 -7.10
CA CYS A 251 19.12 -0.04 -8.46
C CYS A 251 18.84 1.40 -8.87
N GLY A 252 19.13 1.72 -10.14
CA GLY A 252 18.81 3.03 -10.73
C GLY A 252 17.35 3.18 -11.19
N LYS A 253 16.53 2.13 -11.07
CA LYS A 253 15.12 2.16 -11.50
C LYS A 253 14.24 2.77 -10.42
N ARG A 254 13.24 3.54 -10.86
CA ARG A 254 12.29 4.18 -9.94
C ARG A 254 11.02 3.35 -9.79
N GLU A 255 10.69 2.55 -10.81
CA GLU A 255 9.62 1.57 -10.77
C GLU A 255 9.98 0.37 -9.88
N GLY A 256 8.99 -0.24 -9.24
CA GLY A 256 9.19 -1.47 -8.46
C GLY A 256 9.62 -2.66 -9.31
N CYS A 257 10.13 -3.71 -8.67
CA CYS A 257 10.68 -4.88 -9.35
C CYS A 257 9.68 -5.58 -10.28
N GLU A 258 8.41 -5.74 -9.87
CA GLU A 258 7.36 -6.30 -10.72
C GLU A 258 7.11 -5.45 -11.98
N GLY A 259 7.10 -4.12 -11.83
CA GLY A 259 6.98 -3.20 -12.95
C GLY A 259 8.17 -3.25 -13.91
N CYS A 260 9.38 -3.44 -13.39
CA CYS A 260 10.57 -3.68 -14.20
C CYS A 260 10.50 -5.04 -14.93
N GLY A 261 10.01 -6.08 -14.26
CA GLY A 261 9.86 -7.44 -14.81
C GLY A 261 11.18 -8.15 -15.11
N LEU A 262 12.27 -7.83 -14.39
CA LEU A 262 13.59 -8.45 -14.56
C LEU A 262 14.11 -9.14 -13.28
N PHE A 263 13.27 -9.25 -12.23
CA PHE A 263 13.74 -9.72 -10.93
C PHE A 263 14.11 -11.21 -10.91
N GLU A 264 13.56 -12.03 -11.81
CA GLU A 264 13.93 -13.45 -12.01
C GLU A 264 15.09 -13.64 -13.00
N VAL A 265 15.73 -12.56 -13.44
CA VAL A 265 16.90 -12.57 -14.33
C VAL A 265 18.10 -12.05 -13.55
N PRO A 266 19.27 -12.74 -13.58
CA PRO A 266 20.50 -12.23 -12.97
C PRO A 266 20.81 -10.82 -13.48
N PHE A 267 21.27 -9.93 -12.60
CA PHE A 267 21.43 -8.51 -12.93
C PHE A 267 22.38 -8.30 -14.11
N GLU A 268 23.43 -9.11 -14.19
CA GLU A 268 24.47 -9.13 -15.21
C GLU A 268 23.87 -9.40 -16.61
N GLU A 269 22.76 -10.13 -16.67
CA GLU A 269 22.07 -10.50 -17.91
C GLU A 269 20.98 -9.52 -18.34
N HIS A 270 20.64 -8.53 -17.50
CA HIS A 270 19.52 -7.61 -17.76
C HIS A 270 19.62 -6.93 -19.12
N ARG A 271 20.81 -6.45 -19.49
CA ARG A 271 21.05 -5.75 -20.76
C ARG A 271 20.69 -6.63 -21.95
N ASP A 272 21.15 -7.87 -21.91
CA ASP A 272 21.00 -8.84 -22.98
C ASP A 272 19.59 -9.38 -23.06
N TYR A 273 18.95 -9.64 -21.92
CA TYR A 273 17.55 -10.02 -21.82
C TYR A 273 16.64 -8.94 -22.42
N VAL A 274 16.83 -7.67 -22.04
CA VAL A 274 16.05 -6.54 -22.58
C VAL A 274 16.27 -6.39 -24.09
N ARG A 275 17.51 -6.55 -24.57
CA ARG A 275 17.84 -6.51 -26.00
C ARG A 275 17.12 -7.62 -26.78
N LYS A 276 17.15 -8.87 -26.28
CA LYS A 276 16.43 -10.01 -26.88
C LYS A 276 14.91 -9.76 -26.91
N ARG A 277 14.32 -9.30 -25.80
CA ARG A 277 12.89 -8.96 -25.70
C ARG A 277 12.46 -7.86 -26.70
N LYS A 278 13.28 -6.81 -26.86
CA LYS A 278 13.03 -5.74 -27.86
C LYS A 278 13.07 -6.28 -29.29
N ARG A 279 14.07 -7.11 -29.63
CA ARG A 279 14.17 -7.76 -30.95
C ARG A 279 12.96 -8.66 -31.23
N ALA A 280 12.55 -9.49 -30.27
CA ALA A 280 11.37 -10.34 -30.40
C ALA A 280 10.07 -9.54 -30.58
N LYS A 281 9.91 -8.41 -29.88
CA LYS A 281 8.75 -7.52 -30.07
C LYS A 281 8.74 -6.89 -31.46
N ARG A 282 9.89 -6.43 -31.98
CA ARG A 282 10.02 -5.91 -33.34
C ARG A 282 9.69 -6.97 -34.38
N ARG A 283 10.23 -8.19 -34.22
CA ARG A 283 9.92 -9.33 -35.10
C ARG A 283 8.44 -9.67 -35.11
N ARG A 284 7.78 -9.75 -33.94
CA ARG A 284 6.33 -9.98 -33.85
C ARG A 284 5.49 -8.88 -34.51
N ARG A 285 5.90 -7.61 -34.35
CA ARG A 285 5.22 -6.48 -35.02
C ARG A 285 5.39 -6.54 -36.53
N PHE A 286 6.58 -6.90 -37.00
CA PHE A 286 6.87 -7.07 -38.42
C PHE A 286 6.04 -8.22 -39.01
N LEU A 287 6.02 -9.39 -38.37
CA LEU A 287 5.20 -10.55 -38.77
C LEU A 287 3.71 -10.18 -38.92
N ARG A 288 3.14 -9.48 -37.93
CA ARG A 288 1.76 -8.98 -37.98
C ARG A 288 1.49 -8.02 -39.15
N LEU A 289 2.47 -7.23 -39.57
CA LEU A 289 2.33 -6.30 -40.70
C LEU A 289 2.37 -7.02 -42.05
N ILE A 290 3.06 -8.15 -42.14
CA ILE A 290 3.16 -8.96 -43.37
C ILE A 290 2.12 -10.10 -43.41
N GLY A 291 1.10 -10.07 -42.55
CA GLY A 291 0.02 -11.05 -42.55
C GLY A 291 0.43 -12.48 -42.16
N ARG A 292 1.51 -12.65 -41.40
CA ARG A 292 1.99 -13.94 -40.86
C ARG A 292 2.03 -13.97 -39.33
#